data_AF-A0A2P7AUI3-F1
#
_entry.id   AF-A0A2P7AUI3-F1
#
_cell.length_a   1.000
_cell.length_b   1.000
_cell.length_c   1.000
_cell.angle_alpha   90.00
_cell.angle_beta   90.00
_cell.angle_gamma   90.00
#
_symmetry.space_group_name_H-M   'P 1'
#
loop_
_entity.id
_entity.type
_entity.pdbx_description
1 polymer ?
#
loop_
_entity_poly.entity_id
_entity_poly.type
_entity_poly.pdbx_seq_one_letter_code
_entity_poly.pdbx_strand_id
1 'polypeptide(L)'
;MNGCSYAFPFHLAQDLQNASDADLADIRVDGARLNLQWPKLDVDLLVPALVAGMFGTRAWMTRELARVAGRAVSPAKSAAARTNGAKGGRPRKIANG
;
A
#
# COMPACT_ATOMS: atom_id res chain seq x y z
N MET A 1 -2.85 23.38 22.09
CA MET A 1 -2.17 22.69 20.96
C MET A 1 -1.10 21.80 21.57
N ASN A 2 -0.96 20.54 21.14
CA ASN A 2 -0.06 19.56 21.81
C ASN A 2 1.42 19.65 21.36
N GLY A 3 1.73 20.42 20.32
CA GLY A 3 3.11 20.61 19.83
C GLY A 3 3.72 19.40 19.14
N CYS A 4 2.98 18.33 18.92
CA CYS A 4 3.48 17.12 18.27
C CYS A 4 3.58 17.31 16.75
N SER A 5 4.61 16.71 16.16
CA SER A 5 4.73 16.56 14.71
C SER A 5 4.60 15.09 14.34
N TYR A 6 3.81 14.82 13.30
CA TYR A 6 3.63 13.50 12.73
C TYR A 6 4.12 13.53 11.29
N ALA A 7 4.91 12.54 10.90
CA ALA A 7 5.38 12.36 9.55
C ALA A 7 5.11 10.92 9.11
N PHE A 8 4.74 10.75 7.85
CA PHE A 8 4.53 9.44 7.26
C PHE A 8 5.06 9.44 5.81
N PRO A 9 5.57 8.30 5.33
CA PRO A 9 5.94 8.16 3.92
C PRO A 9 4.68 8.07 3.06
N PHE A 10 4.42 9.08 2.23
CA PHE A 10 3.21 9.13 1.40
C PHE A 10 3.07 7.90 0.47
N HIS A 11 4.18 7.35 -0.02
CA HIS A 11 4.16 6.20 -0.94
C HIS A 11 3.65 4.90 -0.29
N LEU A 12 3.51 4.85 1.04
CA LEU A 12 2.85 3.74 1.73
C LEU A 12 1.32 3.91 1.79
N ALA A 13 0.77 5.09 1.49
CA ALA A 13 -0.66 5.31 1.46
C ALA A 13 -1.28 4.76 0.16
N GLN A 14 -2.40 4.04 0.29
CA GLN A 14 -3.05 3.30 -0.79
C GLN A 14 -3.26 4.14 -2.07
N ASP A 15 -3.59 5.42 -1.91
CA ASP A 15 -3.98 6.29 -3.01
C ASP A 15 -2.94 7.36 -3.36
N LEU A 16 -1.78 7.36 -2.68
CA LEU A 16 -0.68 8.30 -2.92
C LEU A 16 0.58 7.64 -3.51
N GLN A 17 0.61 6.32 -3.67
CA GLN A 17 1.78 5.55 -4.12
C GLN A 17 2.50 6.11 -5.36
N ASN A 18 1.73 6.60 -6.32
CA ASN A 18 2.24 7.06 -7.62
C ASN A 18 2.13 8.58 -7.79
N ALA A 19 1.80 9.31 -6.72
CA ALA A 19 1.69 10.76 -6.76
C ALA A 19 3.06 11.40 -6.97
N SER A 20 3.13 12.38 -7.86
CA SER A 20 4.32 13.22 -7.98
C SER A 20 4.35 14.29 -6.89
N ASP A 21 5.52 14.90 -6.66
CA ASP A 21 5.64 16.04 -5.74
C ASP A 21 4.68 17.19 -6.13
N ALA A 22 4.43 17.38 -7.42
CA ALA A 22 3.52 18.40 -7.93
C ALA A 22 2.03 18.08 -7.67
N ASP A 23 1.68 16.80 -7.56
CA ASP A 23 0.35 16.36 -7.15
C ASP A 23 0.15 16.53 -5.65
N LEU A 24 1.21 16.24 -4.87
CA LEU A 24 1.19 16.31 -3.41
C LEU A 24 1.24 17.74 -2.84
N ALA A 25 1.71 18.71 -3.64
CA ALA A 25 1.89 20.09 -3.23
C ALA A 25 0.57 20.82 -2.89
N ASP A 26 -0.55 20.46 -3.53
CA ASP A 26 -1.89 21.00 -3.17
C ASP A 26 -2.55 20.07 -2.15
N ILE A 27 -2.20 20.28 -0.87
CA ILE A 27 -2.81 19.61 0.27
C ILE A 27 -3.70 20.59 1.04
N ARG A 28 -4.89 20.12 1.41
CA ARG A 28 -5.87 20.87 2.21
C ARG A 28 -6.22 20.10 3.47
N VAL A 29 -6.54 20.83 4.51
CA VAL A 29 -7.11 20.25 5.74
C VAL A 29 -8.60 20.54 5.72
N ASP A 30 -9.43 19.52 5.91
CA ASP A 30 -10.88 19.73 5.95
C ASP A 30 -11.31 20.62 7.13
N GLY A 31 -12.53 21.17 7.08
CA GLY A 31 -13.05 22.08 8.10
C GLY A 31 -13.18 21.45 9.51
N ALA A 32 -13.28 20.13 9.60
CA ALA A 32 -13.27 19.38 10.87
C ALA A 32 -11.85 19.04 11.36
N ARG A 33 -10.83 19.30 10.53
CA ARG A 33 -9.41 18.99 10.73
C ARG A 33 -9.11 17.52 10.94
N LEU A 34 -9.97 16.66 10.41
CA LEU A 34 -9.82 15.21 10.53
C LEU A 34 -9.22 14.59 9.28
N ASN A 35 -9.38 15.22 8.11
CA ASN A 35 -8.84 14.70 6.86
C ASN A 35 -7.78 15.62 6.24
N LEU A 36 -6.78 14.98 5.62
CA LEU A 36 -5.89 15.57 4.64
C LEU A 36 -6.43 15.26 3.25
N GLN A 37 -6.69 16.31 2.47
CA GLN A 37 -7.25 16.21 1.13
C GLN A 37 -6.21 16.62 0.08
N TRP A 38 -6.08 15.81 -0.97
CA TRP A 38 -5.36 16.14 -2.20
C TRP A 38 -6.35 16.27 -3.36
N PRO A 39 -6.86 17.48 -3.67
CA PRO A 39 -7.94 17.68 -4.64
C PRO A 39 -7.59 17.19 -6.05
N LYS A 40 -6.33 17.34 -6.46
CA LYS A 40 -5.86 16.87 -7.77
C LYS A 40 -5.94 15.35 -7.94
N LEU A 41 -5.82 14.63 -6.83
CA LEU A 41 -5.79 13.18 -6.79
C LEU A 41 -7.17 12.58 -6.45
N ASP A 42 -8.13 13.41 -6.02
CA ASP A 42 -9.41 12.98 -5.44
C ASP A 42 -9.19 12.02 -4.26
N VAL A 43 -8.27 12.40 -3.35
CA VAL A 43 -7.87 11.58 -2.20
C VAL A 43 -8.11 12.33 -0.90
N ASP A 44 -8.77 11.64 0.04
CA ASP A 44 -8.95 12.06 1.42
C ASP A 44 -8.36 11.01 2.38
N LEU A 45 -7.46 11.44 3.27
CA LEU A 45 -6.84 10.58 4.28
C LEU A 45 -7.20 11.06 5.69
N LEU A 46 -7.77 10.15 6.49
CA LEU A 46 -8.14 10.41 7.88
C LEU A 46 -6.89 10.46 8.77
N VAL A 47 -6.61 11.63 9.37
CA VAL A 47 -5.47 11.89 10.26
C VAL A 47 -5.41 10.89 11.43
N PRO A 48 -6.50 10.63 12.19
CA PRO A 48 -6.49 9.58 13.21
C PRO A 48 -6.06 8.20 12.69
N ALA A 49 -6.43 7.83 11.46
CA ALA A 49 -6.03 6.56 10.86
C ALA A 49 -4.53 6.54 10.54
N LEU A 50 -3.99 7.61 9.98
CA LEU A 50 -2.55 7.76 9.72
C LEU A 50 -1.72 7.65 11.01
N VAL A 51 -2.17 8.30 12.09
CA VAL A 51 -1.51 8.22 13.41
C VAL A 51 -1.57 6.80 13.97
N ALA A 52 -2.64 6.05 13.71
CA ALA A 52 -2.77 4.64 14.07
C ALA A 52 -2.02 3.67 13.13
N GLY A 53 -1.31 4.17 12.12
CA GLY A 53 -0.57 3.36 11.15
C GLY A 53 -1.45 2.69 10.07
N MET A 54 -2.68 3.17 9.88
CA MET A 54 -3.59 2.68 8.86
C MET A 54 -3.42 3.51 7.58
N PHE A 55 -2.70 2.96 6.60
CA PHE A 55 -2.36 3.65 5.35
C PHE A 55 -3.28 3.32 4.17
N GLY A 56 -4.33 2.54 4.40
CA GLY A 56 -5.30 2.20 3.36
C GLY A 56 -6.38 1.28 3.88
N THR A 57 -7.16 0.73 2.97
CA THR A 57 -8.16 -0.28 3.29
C THR A 57 -7.49 -1.53 3.85
N ARG A 58 -8.18 -2.25 4.75
CA ARG A 58 -7.70 -3.53 5.28
C ARG A 58 -7.33 -4.51 4.18
N ALA A 59 -8.14 -4.58 3.11
CA ALA A 59 -7.90 -5.47 1.98
C ALA A 59 -6.60 -5.11 1.25
N TRP A 60 -6.37 -3.83 0.99
CA TRP A 60 -5.14 -3.35 0.36
C TRP A 60 -3.92 -3.60 1.24
N MET A 61 -3.96 -3.22 2.52
CA MET A 61 -2.83 -3.44 3.45
C MET A 61 -2.51 -4.93 3.59
N THR A 62 -3.51 -5.82 3.60
CA THR A 62 -3.30 -7.27 3.62
C THR A 62 -2.57 -7.76 2.37
N ARG A 63 -2.97 -7.27 1.19
CA ARG A 63 -2.31 -7.58 -0.08
C ARG A 63 -0.88 -7.05 -0.10
N GLU A 64 -0.67 -5.85 0.41
CA GLU A 64 0.66 -5.21 0.45
C GLU A 64 1.60 -5.96 1.41
N LEU A 65 1.12 -6.36 2.59
CA LEU A 65 1.88 -7.23 3.50
C LEU A 65 2.24 -8.56 2.84
N ALA A 66 1.29 -9.21 2.18
CA ALA A 66 1.53 -10.46 1.47
C ALA A 66 2.55 -10.27 0.33
N ARG A 67 2.51 -9.14 -0.38
CA ARG A 67 3.47 -8.77 -1.43
C ARG A 67 4.87 -8.62 -0.87
N VAL A 68 5.04 -7.91 0.25
CA VAL A 68 6.33 -7.70 0.92
C VAL A 68 6.87 -9.01 1.49
N ALA A 69 6.06 -9.78 2.23
CA ALA A 69 6.45 -11.09 2.74
C ALA A 69 6.78 -12.08 1.62
N GLY A 70 6.06 -11.98 0.49
CA GLY A 70 6.30 -12.75 -0.72
C GLY A 70 7.66 -12.50 -1.35
N ARG A 71 8.22 -11.28 -1.24
CA ARG A 71 9.53 -10.90 -1.81
C ARG A 71 10.73 -11.53 -1.12
N ALA A 72 10.61 -11.97 0.13
CA ALA A 72 11.71 -12.62 0.83
C ALA A 72 12.18 -13.87 0.05
N VAL A 73 13.47 -13.93 -0.28
CA VAL A 73 14.10 -15.07 -0.95
C VAL A 73 14.98 -15.77 0.08
N SER A 74 14.78 -17.07 0.27
CA SER A 74 15.62 -17.89 1.15
C SER A 74 15.94 -19.22 0.49
N PRO A 75 17.07 -19.87 0.82
CA PRO A 75 17.40 -21.19 0.28
C PRO A 75 16.27 -22.22 0.49
N ALA A 76 15.65 -22.19 1.67
CA ALA A 76 14.51 -23.05 2.01
C ALA A 76 13.29 -22.76 1.12
N LYS A 77 12.94 -21.49 0.90
CA LYS A 77 11.82 -21.10 0.03
C LYS A 77 12.08 -21.44 -1.43
N SER A 78 13.32 -21.27 -1.90
CA SER A 78 13.73 -21.68 -3.25
C SER A 78 13.70 -23.19 -3.43
N ALA A 79 14.15 -23.97 -2.44
CA ALA A 79 14.06 -25.43 -2.46
C ALA A 79 12.60 -25.88 -2.52
N ALA A 80 11.75 -25.36 -1.64
CA ALA A 80 10.32 -25.65 -1.62
C ALA A 80 9.64 -25.28 -2.95
N ALA A 81 9.98 -24.13 -3.55
CA ALA A 81 9.44 -23.72 -4.85
C ALA A 81 9.81 -24.70 -5.98
N ARG A 82 11.05 -25.22 -6.01
CA ARG A 82 11.47 -26.24 -6.99
C ARG A 82 10.70 -27.54 -6.79
N THR A 83 10.58 -28.02 -5.56
CA THR A 83 9.82 -29.23 -5.23
C THR A 83 8.34 -29.09 -5.60
N ASN A 84 7.74 -27.91 -5.37
CA ASN A 84 6.36 -27.64 -5.75
C ASN A 84 6.19 -27.52 -7.28
N GLY A 85 7.16 -26.92 -7.97
CA GLY A 85 7.18 -26.86 -9.43
C GLY A 85 7.18 -28.23 -10.09
N ALA A 86 7.91 -29.20 -9.53
CA ALA A 86 7.95 -30.58 -10.01
C ALA A 86 6.58 -31.31 -9.90
N LYS A 87 5.67 -30.84 -9.04
CA LYS A 87 4.32 -31.41 -8.86
C LYS A 87 3.27 -30.88 -9.85
N GLY A 88 3.67 -30.11 -10.86
CA GLY A 88 2.78 -29.62 -11.92
C GLY A 88 2.66 -28.10 -12.01
N GLY A 89 3.29 -27.34 -11.09
CA GLY A 89 3.37 -25.88 -11.16
C GLY A 89 2.02 -25.17 -11.34
N ARG A 90 2.06 -23.94 -11.86
CA ARG A 90 0.84 -23.20 -12.26
C ARG A 90 0.42 -23.70 -13.65
N PRO A 91 -0.81 -24.23 -13.83
CA PRO A 91 -1.30 -24.65 -15.14
C PRO A 91 -1.22 -23.51 -16.16
N ARG A 92 -0.89 -23.82 -17.43
CA ARG A 92 -0.92 -22.82 -18.50
C ARG A 92 -2.35 -22.30 -18.67
N LYS A 93 -2.49 -20.97 -18.80
CA LYS A 93 -3.79 -20.35 -19.12
C LYS A 93 -4.16 -20.80 -20.53
N ILE A 94 -5.18 -21.64 -20.66
CA ILE A 94 -5.74 -22.03 -21.97
C ILE A 94 -6.47 -20.78 -22.49
N ALA A 95 -6.01 -20.22 -23.60
CA ALA A 95 -6.77 -19.22 -24.32
C ALA A 95 -7.93 -19.97 -25.01
N ASN A 96 -9.15 -19.78 -24.53
CA ASN A 96 -10.33 -20.23 -25.27
C ASN A 96 -10.46 -19.32 -26.50
N GLY A 97 -10.52 -19.92 -27.68
CA GLY A 97 -10.88 -19.27 -28.94
C GLY A 97 -12.38 -19.04 -29.08
#